data_AF-A0AA91EWA6-F1
#
_entry.id   AF-A0AA91EWA6-F1
#
_cell.length_a   1.000
_cell.length_b   1.000
_cell.length_c   1.000
_cell.angle_alpha   90.00
_cell.angle_beta   90.00
_cell.angle_gamma   90.00
#
_symmetry.space_group_name_H-M   'P 1'
#
loop_
_entity.id
_entity.type
_entity.pdbx_description
1 polymer ?
#
loop_
_entity_poly.entity_id
_entity_poly.type
_entity_poly.pdbx_seq_one_letter_code
_entity_poly.pdbx_strand_id
1 'polypeptide(L)' 'MTLYSVGALIADIAFLALMAGVVVGIVFLLKAKAKSAGQPPMAPNWYPDPDDPELLRYFDGQNWTGETRPRDAPPG' A
#
# COMPACT_ATOMS: atom_id res chain seq x y z
N MET A 1 16.03 50.48 -0.89
CA MET A 1 16.49 49.25 -1.57
C MET A 1 16.23 47.96 -0.75
N THR A 2 15.68 48.01 0.47
CA THR A 2 15.59 46.83 1.37
C THR A 2 14.19 46.23 1.51
N LEU A 3 13.13 46.94 1.10
CA LEU A 3 11.74 46.50 1.33
C LEU A 3 11.28 45.42 0.33
N TYR A 4 11.82 45.43 -0.90
CA TYR A 4 11.49 44.44 -1.94
C TYR A 4 12.06 43.03 -1.63
N SER A 5 13.19 42.94 -0.92
CA SER A 5 13.84 41.66 -0.60
C SER A 5 13.11 40.85 0.47
N VAL A 6 12.47 41.51 1.44
CA VAL A 6 11.81 40.81 2.55
C VAL A 6 10.47 40.20 2.10
N GLY A 7 9.69 40.95 1.32
CA GLY A 7 8.41 40.44 0.78
C GLY A 7 8.59 39.27 -0.19
N ALA A 8 9.59 39.35 -1.08
CA ALA A 8 9.92 38.26 -2.00
C ALA A 8 10.39 37.00 -1.26
N LEU A 9 11.24 37.16 -0.25
CA LEU A 9 11.76 36.04 0.53
C LEU A 9 10.67 35.33 1.35
N ILE A 10 9.71 36.07 1.90
CA ILE A 10 8.54 35.48 2.58
C ILE A 10 7.66 34.72 1.58
N ALA A 11 7.44 35.28 0.38
CA ALA A 11 6.66 34.62 -0.67
C ALA A 11 7.32 33.32 -1.14
N ASP A 12 8.64 33.29 -1.33
CA ASP A 12 9.40 32.09 -1.69
C ASP A 12 9.31 31.01 -0.59
N ILE A 13 9.47 31.38 0.68
CA ILE A 13 9.38 30.42 1.79
C ILE A 13 7.96 29.83 1.87
N ALA A 14 6.93 30.67 1.75
CA ALA A 14 5.54 30.22 1.76
C ALA A 14 5.25 29.27 0.58
N PHE A 15 5.78 29.59 -0.61
CA PHE A 15 5.65 28.76 -1.79
C PHE A 15 6.35 27.40 -1.64
N LEU A 16 7.58 27.39 -1.10
CA LEU A 16 8.33 26.17 -0.84
C LEU A 16 7.65 25.27 0.20
N ALA A 17 7.11 25.87 1.27
CA ALA A 17 6.37 25.13 2.30
C ALA A 17 5.09 24.51 1.72
N LEU A 18 4.35 25.25 0.89
CA LEU A 18 3.17 24.74 0.18
C LEU A 18 3.54 23.59 -0.76
N MET A 19 4.58 23.76 -1.57
CA MET A 19 5.05 22.73 -2.51
C MET A 19 5.50 21.46 -1.78
N ALA A 20 6.24 21.58 -0.68
CA ALA A 20 6.62 20.44 0.14
C ALA A 20 5.39 19.71 0.71
N GLY A 21 4.40 20.45 1.23
CA GLY A 21 3.15 19.89 1.73
C GLY A 21 2.35 19.16 0.64
N VAL A 22 2.23 19.74 -0.55
CA VAL A 22 1.54 19.13 -1.70
C VAL A 22 2.24 17.85 -2.15
N VAL A 23 3.57 17.86 -2.28
CA VAL A 23 4.35 16.68 -2.68
C VAL A 23 4.19 15.56 -1.65
N VAL A 24 4.31 15.87 -0.36
CA VAL A 24 4.11 14.89 0.72
C VAL A 24 2.69 14.32 0.70
N GLY A 25 1.68 15.18 0.52
CA GLY A 25 0.28 14.76 0.40
C GLY A 25 0.04 13.83 -0.79
N ILE A 26 0.59 14.15 -1.96
CA ILE A 26 0.46 13.31 -3.16
C ILE A 26 1.14 11.95 -2.96
N VAL A 27 2.37 11.91 -2.44
CA VAL A 27 3.08 10.66 -2.17
C VAL A 27 2.32 9.79 -1.17
N PHE A 28 1.76 10.39 -0.13
CA PHE A 28 0.93 9.70 0.85
C PHE A 28 -0.35 9.13 0.22
N LEU A 29 -1.04 9.91 -0.64
CA LEU A 29 -2.25 9.47 -1.35
C LEU A 29 -2.00 8.31 -2.32
N LEU A 30 -0.86 8.32 -3.03
CA LEU A 30 -0.46 7.22 -3.90
C LEU A 30 -0.21 5.93 -3.11
N LYS A 31 0.37 6.04 -1.91
CA LYS A 31 0.64 4.89 -1.03
C LYS A 31 -0.64 4.36 -0.35
N ALA A 32 -1.59 5.24 -0.02
CA ALA A 32 -2.84 4.88 0.64
C ALA A 32 -3.79 4.09 -0.28
N LYS A 33 -3.77 4.34 -1.60
CA LYS A 33 -4.69 3.67 -2.55
C LYS A 33 -4.37 2.18 -2.77
N ALA A 34 -3.15 1.74 -2.47
CA ALA A 34 -2.75 0.34 -2.63
C ALA A 34 -3.38 -0.64 -1.61
N LYS A 35 -4.05 -0.13 -0.55
CA LYS A 35 -4.56 -0.97 0.53
C LYS A 35 -6.06 -1.28 0.48
N SER A 36 -6.85 -0.72 -0.44
CA SER A 36 -8.32 -0.86 -0.33
C SER A 36 -9.07 -0.83 -1.66
N ALA A 37 -8.80 -1.82 -2.51
CA ALA A 37 -9.71 -2.19 -3.58
C ALA A 37 -10.28 -3.61 -3.35
N GLY A 38 -11.15 -3.72 -2.34
CA GLY A 38 -12.47 -4.33 -2.55
C GLY A 38 -12.61 -5.83 -2.77
N GLN A 39 -11.71 -6.69 -2.28
CA GLN A 39 -12.06 -8.10 -2.11
C GLN A 39 -12.74 -8.29 -0.74
N PRO A 40 -13.90 -8.96 -0.64
CA PRO A 40 -14.48 -9.31 0.65
C PRO A 40 -13.43 -9.99 1.53
N PRO A 41 -13.43 -9.77 2.85
CA PRO A 41 -12.41 -10.34 3.74
C PRO A 41 -12.37 -11.85 3.54
N MET A 42 -11.25 -12.35 3.00
CA MET A 42 -11.02 -13.78 2.85
C MET A 42 -11.02 -14.39 4.24
N ALA A 43 -11.82 -15.43 4.45
CA ALA A 43 -11.83 -16.17 5.70
C ALA A 43 -10.51 -16.94 5.86
N PRO A 44 -10.04 -17.22 7.08
CA PRO A 44 -8.88 -18.08 7.28
C PRO A 44 -9.15 -19.48 6.70
N ASN A 45 -8.45 -19.86 5.63
CA ASN A 45 -8.65 -21.15 4.95
C ASN A 45 -7.50 -21.44 3.97
N TRP A 46 -7.52 -22.65 3.40
CA TRP A 46 -6.68 -23.05 2.27
C TRP A 46 -7.26 -22.55 0.94
N TYR A 47 -6.46 -21.82 0.18
CA TYR A 47 -6.83 -21.30 -1.13
C TYR A 47 -5.78 -21.71 -2.18
N PRO A 48 -6.12 -21.75 -3.48
CA PRO A 48 -5.15 -22.03 -4.54
C PRO A 48 -3.96 -21.07 -4.50
N ASP A 49 -2.75 -21.60 -4.60
CA ASP A 49 -1.54 -20.78 -4.69
C ASP A 49 -1.50 -20.11 -6.08
N PRO A 50 -1.36 -18.77 -6.18
CA PRO A 50 -1.27 -18.08 -7.46
C PRO A 50 0.01 -18.41 -8.24
N ASP A 51 1.06 -18.86 -7.56
CA ASP A 51 2.34 -19.23 -8.16
C ASP A 51 2.33 -20.68 -8.68
N ASP A 52 1.58 -21.56 -8.01
CA ASP A 52 1.49 -22.98 -8.34
C ASP A 52 0.06 -23.53 -8.18
N PRO A 53 -0.64 -23.86 -9.28
CA PRO A 53 -2.02 -24.34 -9.24
C PRO A 53 -2.18 -25.73 -8.59
N GLU A 54 -1.10 -26.49 -8.40
CA GLU A 54 -1.10 -27.80 -7.72
C GLU A 54 -1.06 -27.68 -6.19
N LEU A 55 -0.78 -26.48 -5.68
CA LEU A 55 -0.66 -26.20 -4.26
C LEU A 55 -1.83 -25.37 -3.74
N LEU A 56 -2.14 -25.59 -2.47
CA LEU A 56 -2.97 -24.72 -1.66
C LEU A 56 -2.07 -23.98 -0.68
N ARG A 57 -2.19 -22.65 -0.61
CA ARG A 57 -1.53 -21.81 0.40
C ARG A 57 -2.55 -21.40 1.46
N TYR A 58 -2.13 -21.41 2.73
CA TYR A 58 -2.98 -20.99 3.82
C TYR A 58 -3.07 -19.47 3.90
N PHE A 59 -4.29 -18.94 4.04
CA PHE A 59 -4.55 -17.54 4.35
C PHE A 59 -5.06 -17.47 5.79
N ASP A 60 -4.46 -16.60 6.63
CA ASP A 60 -4.80 -16.51 8.06
C ASP A 60 -5.95 -15.52 8.37
N GLY A 61 -6.55 -14.93 7.33
CA GLY A 61 -7.57 -13.88 7.44
C GLY A 61 -7.01 -12.45 7.35
N GLN A 62 -5.69 -12.28 7.37
CA GLN A 62 -4.99 -11.01 7.23
C GLN A 62 -3.89 -11.07 6.15
N ASN A 63 -3.11 -12.14 6.12
CA ASN A 63 -1.98 -12.37 5.23
C ASN A 63 -1.92 -13.82 4.75
N TRP A 64 -1.28 -14.04 3.61
CA TRP A 64 -0.89 -15.38 3.17
C TRP A 64 0.29 -15.87 4.00
N THR A 65 0.20 -17.08 4.55
CA THR A 65 1.30 -17.70 5.28
C THR A 65 2.21 -18.47 4.31
N GLY A 66 3.38 -18.90 4.79
CA GLY A 66 4.28 -19.76 4.02
C GLY A 66 3.86 -21.23 4.00
N GLU A 67 2.71 -21.57 4.60
CA GLU A 67 2.23 -22.95 4.64
C GLU A 67 1.56 -23.32 3.33
N THR A 68 2.09 -24.36 2.69
CA THR A 68 1.56 -24.92 1.45
C THR A 68 1.25 -26.40 1.63
N ARG A 69 0.21 -26.89 0.96
CA ARG A 69 -0.08 -28.33 0.86
C ARG A 69 -0.50 -28.73 -0.55
N PRO A 70 -0.30 -29.99 -0.95
CA PRO A 70 -0.82 -30.50 -2.22
C PRO A 70 -2.34 -30.40 -2.28
N ARG A 71 -2.88 -29.98 -3.42
CA ARG A 71 -4.32 -29.91 -3.64
C ARG A 71 -4.99 -31.29 -3.63
N ASP A 72 -4.29 -32.30 -4.13
CA ASP A 72 -4.77 -33.69 -4.24
C ASP A 72 -4.33 -34.59 -3.07
N ALA A 73 -4.02 -34.01 -1.90
CA ALA A 73 -3.63 -34.80 -0.74
C ALA A 73 -4.71 -35.88 -0.45
N PRO A 74 -4.36 -37.18 -0.49
CA PRO A 74 -5.33 -38.25 -0.25
C PRO A 74 -5.98 -38.09 1.13
N PRO A 75 -7.28 -38.38 1.29
CA PRO A 75 -7.87 -38.45 2.63
C PRO A 75 -7.15 -39.53 3.43
N GLY A 76 -6.41 -39.11 4.46
CA GLY A 76 -5.80 -39.98 5.46
C GLY A 76 -6.79 -40.38 6.55
#